data_AF-A0A6V7JN35-F1
#
_entry.id   AF-A0A6V7JN35-F1
#
_cell.length_a   1.000
_cell.length_b   1.000
_cell.length_c   1.000
_cell.angle_alpha   90.00
_cell.angle_beta   90.00
_cell.angle_gamma   90.00
#
_symmetry.space_group_name_H-M   'P 1'
#
loop_
_entity.id
_entity.type
_entity.pdbx_description
1 polymer ?
#
loop_
_entity_poly.entity_id
_entity_poly.type
_entity_poly.pdbx_seq_one_letter_code
_entity_poly.pdbx_strand_id
1 'polypeptide(L)'
;PLSCPPAMRLVTAQRQNKTLKYLLRGDSEGVVILWTVPEVTPQQLLQISQNDKISPPTVAPTLKTSLELAWAAMKPPPVGILDQLDSGDGNAIKLTACIYLPQQSRL
;
A
#
# COMPACT_ATOMS: atom_id res chain seq x y z
N PRO A 1 -14.06 7.59 -3.91
CA PRO A 1 -12.72 7.56 -3.32
C PRO A 1 -12.83 8.09 -1.90
N LEU A 2 -12.54 7.25 -0.89
CA LEU A 2 -12.28 7.74 0.46
C LEU A 2 -11.23 8.85 0.33
N SER A 3 -11.58 10.07 0.72
CA SER A 3 -10.80 11.30 0.50
C SER A 3 -9.57 11.39 1.42
N CYS A 4 -8.92 10.26 1.66
CA CYS A 4 -7.70 10.18 2.44
C CYS A 4 -6.51 10.36 1.48
N PRO A 5 -5.71 11.43 1.62
CA PRO A 5 -4.48 11.53 0.85
C PRO A 5 -3.56 10.35 1.20
N PRO A 6 -2.77 9.85 0.24
CA PRO A 6 -1.79 8.81 0.51
C PRO A 6 -0.86 9.20 1.65
N ALA A 7 -0.61 8.26 2.56
CA ALA A 7 0.36 8.45 3.63
C ALA A 7 1.75 8.03 3.13
N MET A 8 2.78 8.82 3.48
CA MET A 8 4.17 8.53 3.12
C MET A 8 5.08 8.65 4.34
N ARG A 9 6.04 7.73 4.47
CA ARG A 9 7.00 7.72 5.57
C ARG A 9 8.36 7.22 5.12
N LEU A 10 9.42 7.92 5.54
CA LEU A 10 10.79 7.41 5.46
C LEU A 10 11.04 6.47 6.65
N VAL A 11 11.50 5.26 6.36
CA VAL A 11 11.78 4.22 7.36
C VAL A 11 13.24 3.80 7.23
N THR A 12 13.91 3.69 8.37
CA THR A 12 15.29 3.19 8.45
C THR A 12 15.27 1.80 9.04
N ALA A 13 15.93 0.84 8.39
CA ALA A 13 16.04 -0.53 8.88
C ALA A 13 17.49 -1.03 8.82
N GLN A 14 17.87 -1.88 9.77
CA GLN A 14 19.15 -2.58 9.77
C GLN A 14 18.99 -3.91 9.04
N ARG A 15 19.81 -4.15 8.00
CA ARG A 15 19.83 -5.43 7.28
C ARG A 15 21.27 -5.78 6.93
N GLN A 16 21.74 -6.97 7.31
CA GLN A 16 23.09 -7.46 6.98
C GLN A 16 24.21 -6.45 7.34
N ASN A 17 24.17 -5.89 8.55
CA ASN A 17 25.08 -4.83 9.05
C ASN A 17 25.09 -3.53 8.23
N LYS A 18 24.07 -3.28 7.41
CA LYS A 18 23.89 -2.02 6.70
C LYS A 18 22.60 -1.34 7.15
N THR A 19 22.70 -0.04 7.39
CA THR A 19 21.54 0.85 7.55
C THR A 19 20.97 1.14 6.18
N LEU A 20 19.73 0.72 5.91
CA LEU A 20 19.01 1.00 4.68
C LEU A 20 17.84 1.94 4.95
N LYS A 21 17.61 2.88 4.03
CA LYS A 21 16.47 3.79 4.05
C LYS A 21 15.46 3.35 3.00
N TYR A 22 14.19 3.35 3.39
CA TYR A 22 13.07 3.03 2.52
C TYR A 22 12.04 4.14 2.57
N LEU A 23 11.49 4.49 1.42
CA LEU A 23 10.29 5.31 1.33
C LEU A 23 9.09 4.36 1.25
N LEU A 24 8.17 4.46 2.20
CA LEU A 24 6.94 3.70 2.24
C LEU A 24 5.77 4.63 1.90
N ARG A 25 4.89 4.23 0.98
CA ARG A 25 3.62 4.90 0.67
C ARG A 25 2.46 3.93 0.81
N GLY A 26 1.40 4.35 1.47
CA GLY A 26 0.11 3.65 1.49
C GLY A 26 -1.00 4.58 1.01
N ASP A 27 -2.04 4.03 0.37
CA ASP A 27 -3.25 4.78 0.02
C ASP A 27 -4.54 4.05 0.43
N SER A 28 -5.68 4.74 0.27
CA SER A 28 -7.00 4.28 0.72
C SER A 28 -7.55 3.08 -0.07
N GLU A 29 -6.94 2.75 -1.21
CA GLU A 29 -7.27 1.56 -1.99
C GLU A 29 -6.51 0.32 -1.48
N GLY A 30 -5.80 0.44 -0.34
CA GLY A 30 -5.04 -0.64 0.27
C GLY A 30 -3.77 -0.99 -0.51
N VAL A 31 -3.27 -0.08 -1.36
CA VAL A 31 -1.99 -0.25 -2.06
C VAL A 31 -0.84 0.19 -1.17
N VAL A 32 0.19 -0.63 -1.09
CA VAL A 32 1.45 -0.34 -0.39
C VAL A 32 2.60 -0.40 -1.38
N ILE A 33 3.38 0.67 -1.44
CA ILE A 33 4.55 0.80 -2.31
C ILE A 33 5.78 1.13 -1.47
N LEU A 34 6.88 0.41 -1.73
CA LEU A 34 8.16 0.58 -1.06
C LEU A 34 9.24 0.89 -2.09
N TRP A 35 10.02 1.93 -1.84
CA TRP A 35 11.23 2.23 -2.61
C TRP A 35 12.45 2.15 -1.70
N THR A 36 13.52 1.55 -2.20
CA THR A 36 14.84 1.68 -1.57
C THR A 36 15.41 3.05 -1.93
N VAL A 37 15.74 3.83 -0.91
CA VAL A 37 16.36 5.14 -1.12
C VAL A 37 17.84 4.91 -1.40
N PRO A 38 18.37 5.36 -2.55
CA PRO A 38 19.78 5.21 -2.86
C PRO A 38 20.63 6.06 -1.91
N GLU A 39 21.76 5.50 -1.47
CA GLU A 39 22.77 6.28 -0.78
C GLU A 39 23.47 7.19 -1.79
N VAL A 40 23.36 8.49 -1.59
CA VAL A 40 23.97 9.52 -2.44
C VAL A 40 25.08 10.22 -1.68
N THR A 41 26.24 10.34 -2.32
CA THR A 41 27.37 11.06 -1.74
C THR A 41 27.10 12.57 -1.72
N PRO A 42 27.75 13.34 -0.82
CA PRO A 42 27.61 14.80 -0.81
C PRO A 42 27.96 15.45 -2.15
N GLN A 43 28.94 14.91 -2.87
CA GLN A 43 29.33 15.38 -4.21
C GLN A 43 28.23 15.17 -5.25
N GLN A 44 27.55 14.02 -5.22
CA GLN A 44 26.40 13.76 -6.09
C GLN A 44 25.21 14.66 -5.75
N LEU A 45 24.96 14.93 -4.46
CA LEU A 45 23.92 15.87 -4.03
C LEU A 45 24.20 17.29 -4.54
N LEU A 46 25.45 17.76 -4.46
CA LEU A 46 25.85 19.06 -4.99
C LEU A 46 25.62 19.15 -6.50
N GLN A 47 25.99 18.10 -7.26
CA GLN A 47 25.75 18.04 -8.69
C GLN A 47 24.25 18.07 -9.04
N ILE A 48 23.40 17.36 -8.29
CA ILE A 48 21.95 17.38 -8.50
C ILE A 48 21.37 18.77 -8.17
N SER A 49 21.87 19.44 -7.13
CA SER A 49 21.38 20.77 -6.72
C SER A 49 21.82 21.93 -7.61
N GLN A 50 22.99 21.81 -8.25
CA GLN A 50 23.58 22.88 -9.07
C GLN A 50 23.26 22.75 -10.56
N ASN A 51 22.74 21.60 -10.98
CA ASN A 51 22.55 21.27 -12.38
C ASN A 51 21.07 20.97 -12.62
N ASP A 52 20.30 21.97 -13.05
CA ASP A 52 18.88 21.87 -13.43
C ASP A 52 18.58 20.80 -14.51
N LYS A 53 19.63 20.23 -15.12
CA LYS A 53 19.57 19.21 -16.18
C LYS A 53 19.80 17.77 -15.70
N ILE A 54 20.18 17.55 -14.44
CA ILE A 54 20.27 16.19 -13.89
C ILE A 54 18.92 15.87 -13.25
N SER A 55 18.03 15.26 -14.03
CA SER A 55 16.82 14.67 -13.47
C SER A 55 17.23 13.65 -12.41
N PRO A 56 16.71 13.72 -11.17
CA PRO A 56 17.00 12.71 -10.18
C PRO A 56 16.65 11.33 -10.76
N PRO A 57 17.47 10.29 -10.50
CA PRO A 57 17.23 8.98 -11.07
C PRO A 57 15.80 8.53 -10.74
N THR A 58 15.04 8.16 -11.77
CA THR A 58 13.71 7.60 -11.56
C THR A 58 13.88 6.21 -10.98
N VAL A 59 13.59 6.07 -9.68
CA VAL A 59 13.73 4.79 -8.96
C VAL A 59 12.43 4.01 -9.07
N ALA A 60 12.49 2.83 -9.68
CA ALA A 60 11.37 1.90 -9.69
C ALA A 60 11.08 1.40 -8.27
N PRO A 61 9.81 1.10 -7.92
CA PRO A 61 9.47 0.49 -6.64
C PRO A 61 10.23 -0.82 -6.41
N THR A 62 10.79 -0.98 -5.21
CA THR A 62 11.37 -2.26 -4.76
C THR A 62 10.27 -3.28 -4.51
N LEU A 63 9.11 -2.82 -4.03
CA LEU A 63 7.92 -3.63 -3.81
C LEU A 63 6.68 -2.79 -4.10
N LYS A 64 5.70 -3.40 -4.75
CA LYS A 64 4.33 -2.89 -4.81
C LYS A 64 3.39 -4.05 -4.55
N THR A 65 2.51 -3.88 -3.58
CA THR A 65 1.47 -4.87 -3.24
C THR A 65 0.17 -4.16 -2.91
N SER A 66 -0.94 -4.88 -2.88
CA SER A 66 -2.23 -4.35 -2.45
C SER A 66 -3.04 -5.42 -1.73
N LEU A 67 -4.03 -4.98 -0.96
CA LEU A 67 -5.01 -5.89 -0.35
C LEU A 67 -5.73 -6.72 -1.42
N GLU A 68 -6.11 -6.11 -2.55
CA GLU A 68 -6.75 -6.80 -3.67
C GLU A 68 -5.86 -7.91 -4.26
N LEU A 69 -4.59 -7.61 -4.51
CA LEU A 69 -3.63 -8.60 -5.03
C LEU A 69 -3.43 -9.75 -4.04
N ALA A 70 -3.32 -9.45 -2.73
CA ALA A 70 -3.18 -10.46 -1.70
C ALA A 70 -4.45 -11.34 -1.59
N TRP A 71 -5.63 -10.73 -1.63
CA TRP A 71 -6.92 -11.42 -1.59
C TRP A 71 -7.10 -12.37 -2.78
N ALA A 72 -6.78 -11.91 -3.99
CA ALA A 72 -6.86 -12.73 -5.20
C ALA A 72 -5.84 -13.89 -5.21
N ALA A 73 -4.72 -13.75 -4.52
CA ALA A 73 -3.68 -14.79 -4.44
C ALA A 73 -3.98 -15.90 -3.42
N MET A 74 -4.97 -15.72 -2.54
CA MET A 74 -5.30 -16.70 -1.50
C MET A 74 -5.79 -18.03 -2.10
N LYS A 75 -5.27 -19.13 -1.56
CA LYS A 75 -5.64 -20.51 -1.91
C LYS A 75 -5.81 -21.32 -0.62
N PRO A 76 -7.03 -21.79 -0.28
CA PRO A 76 -8.28 -21.62 -1.03
C PRO A 76 -8.73 -20.15 -1.08
N PRO A 77 -9.70 -19.81 -1.96
CA PRO A 77 -10.30 -18.49 -1.97
C PRO A 77 -10.76 -18.09 -0.56
N PRO A 78 -10.61 -16.82 -0.18
CA PRO A 78 -11.02 -16.36 1.14
C PRO A 78 -12.52 -16.57 1.30
N VAL A 79 -12.93 -17.19 2.41
CA VAL A 79 -14.34 -17.38 2.74
C VAL A 79 -15.02 -16.02 2.90
N GLY A 80 -16.12 -15.80 2.20
CA GLY A 80 -16.95 -14.63 2.40
C GLY A 80 -17.48 -14.62 3.84
N ILE A 81 -17.68 -13.43 4.42
CA ILE A 81 -18.31 -13.31 5.74
C ILE A 81 -19.69 -13.99 5.73
N LEU A 82 -20.40 -13.95 4.60
CA LEU A 82 -21.69 -14.60 4.43
C LEU A 82 -21.60 -16.13 4.37
N ASP A 83 -20.51 -16.68 3.81
CA ASP A 83 -20.30 -18.13 3.72
C ASP A 83 -20.16 -18.78 5.10
N GLN A 84 -19.75 -18.00 6.10
CA GLN A 84 -19.65 -18.45 7.50
C GLN A 84 -20.95 -18.32 8.28
N LEU A 85 -21.89 -17.52 7.76
CA LEU A 85 -23.18 -17.27 8.40
C LEU A 85 -24.21 -18.33 7.98
N ASP A 86 -24.05 -18.96 6.81
CA ASP A 86 -24.91 -20.07 6.40
C ASP A 86 -24.63 -21.34 7.22
N SER A 87 -25.41 -21.57 8.27
CA SER A 87 -25.31 -22.74 9.15
C SER A 87 -26.01 -23.99 8.61
N GLY A 88 -26.66 -23.93 7.43
CA GLY A 88 -27.30 -25.07 6.78
C GLY A 88 -28.52 -25.66 7.51
N ASP A 89 -28.95 -25.04 8.60
CA ASP A 89 -30.03 -25.44 9.51
C ASP A 89 -31.40 -24.87 9.12
N GLY A 90 -31.51 -24.28 7.92
CA GLY A 90 -32.77 -23.81 7.33
C GLY A 90 -33.28 -22.47 7.88
N ASN A 91 -32.64 -21.90 8.90
CA ASN A 91 -32.91 -20.55 9.38
C ASN A 91 -32.14 -19.53 8.54
N ALA A 92 -32.80 -19.02 7.48
CA ALA A 92 -32.24 -17.95 6.66
C ALA A 92 -31.93 -16.71 7.52
N ILE A 93 -30.66 -16.32 7.56
CA ILE A 93 -30.24 -15.11 8.28
C ILE A 93 -30.78 -13.88 7.55
N LYS A 94 -31.49 -13.03 8.30
CA LYS A 94 -31.97 -11.74 7.79
C LYS A 94 -30.79 -10.79 7.65
N LEU A 95 -30.31 -10.65 6.41
CA LEU A 95 -29.24 -9.71 6.08
C LEU A 95 -29.84 -8.31 5.93
N THR A 96 -29.29 -7.36 6.68
CA THR A 96 -29.56 -5.93 6.47
C THR A 96 -28.27 -5.34 5.93
N ALA A 97 -28.31 -4.79 4.72
CA ALA A 97 -27.14 -4.18 4.11
C ALA A 97 -27.25 -2.66 4.21
N CYS A 98 -26.21 -2.01 4.71
CA CYS A 98 -25.99 -0.58 4.57
C CYS A 98 -24.85 -0.39 3.58
N ILE A 99 -25.02 0.47 2.59
CA ILE A 99 -23.98 0.76 1.61
C ILE A 99 -23.26 2.04 2.03
N TYR A 100 -22.06 1.91 2.57
CA TYR A 100 -21.17 3.08 2.65
C TYR A 100 -20.73 3.40 1.23
N LEU A 101 -20.91 4.65 0.79
CA LEU A 101 -20.45 5.13 -0.51
C LEU A 101 -19.16 5.93 -0.31
N PRO A 102 -17.96 5.32 -0.52
CA PRO A 102 -16.67 5.97 -0.32
C PRO A 102 -16.53 7.30 -1.04
N GLN A 103 -17.17 7.45 -2.22
CA GLN A 103 -17.11 8.69 -3.00
C GLN A 103 -17.87 9.86 -2.38
N GLN A 104 -18.80 9.58 -1.46
CA GLN A 104 -19.72 10.56 -0.90
C GLN A 104 -19.44 10.84 0.58
N SER A 105 -18.49 10.12 1.19
CA SER A 105 -18.18 10.19 2.63
C SER A 105 -19.42 10.10 3.53
N ARG A 106 -20.44 9.34 3.09
CA ARG A 106 -21.71 9.16 3.79
C ARG A 106 -22.06 7.67 3.83
N LEU A 107 -22.66 7.28 4.96
CA LEU A 107 -23.30 5.98 5.20
C LEU A 107 -24.76 6.03 4.72
#